data_AF-A0A521IBU8-F1
#
_entry.id   AF-A0A521IBU8-F1
#
_cell.length_a   1.000
_cell.length_b   1.000
_cell.length_c   1.000
_cell.angle_alpha   90.00
_cell.angle_beta   90.00
_cell.angle_gamma   90.00
#
_symmetry.space_group_name_H-M   'P 1'
#
loop_
_entity.id
_entity.type
_entity.pdbx_description
1 polymer ?
#
loop_
_entity_poly.entity_id
_entity_poly.type
_entity_poly.pdbx_seq_one_letter_code
_entity_poly.pdbx_strand_id
1 'polypeptide(L)'
;MKIAVIDYFANVGGGRRYTASLVKGLKYCNPEIEIKFVSSKKALNDQSFGNLDGFVSEQVGLTTSETLRAQIPNGRIHGIPGTWRAKMGVQQFLLKTRYALGSQIARAVQDADILFFAWPDFHVTFPIQKPFALTVHDLIWRHNDLVTQAQVTRLNQNAASLLQRSSAVITLTPSMRREVDEAFPGSAQKTRVIYSPLPELPRGLSSPARDKWLSLQHVRSPFVLVVGGLWAHKNHLTLLQAIARLKQEHTAIQLVCTGQYTDEAFSSQPAATRWGLAKTLRELANNLGLESGKDVIGLGSTSDIELATLYEAATCFVAPSTYEGGSLPMLEAVAHQCPVACSDISVFRDIASYFQLTPRFFVPTNADALATEIARILEQPISRTECKEMAQRVKQRTWRDAAQEYLGVLYEIA
;
A
#
# COMPACT_ATOMS: atom_id res chain seq x y z
N MET A 1 29.79 -9.74 -2.86
CA MET A 1 28.48 -10.21 -3.34
C MET A 1 27.73 -9.04 -3.93
N LYS A 2 27.32 -9.15 -5.19
CA LYS A 2 26.59 -8.14 -5.94
C LYS A 2 25.11 -8.50 -6.03
N ILE A 3 24.26 -7.68 -5.41
CA ILE A 3 22.82 -7.89 -5.34
C ILE A 3 22.15 -6.91 -6.30
N ALA A 4 21.34 -7.41 -7.23
CA ALA A 4 20.44 -6.56 -8.01
C ALA A 4 19.09 -6.46 -7.29
N VAL A 5 18.79 -5.28 -6.74
CA VAL A 5 17.47 -4.97 -6.15
C VAL A 5 16.59 -4.36 -7.23
N ILE A 6 15.44 -5.00 -7.48
CA ILE A 6 14.57 -4.72 -8.61
C ILE A 6 13.21 -4.20 -8.11
N ASP A 7 12.91 -2.94 -8.41
CA ASP A 7 11.63 -2.27 -8.18
C ASP A 7 11.31 -1.36 -9.38
N TYR A 8 10.79 -1.95 -10.44
CA TYR A 8 10.64 -1.31 -11.75
C TYR A 8 9.37 -0.47 -11.90
N PHE A 9 8.47 -0.50 -10.91
CA PHE A 9 7.33 0.41 -10.87
C PHE A 9 7.53 1.55 -9.91
N ALA A 10 8.31 1.39 -8.84
CA ALA A 10 8.42 2.38 -7.77
C ALA A 10 7.03 2.89 -7.39
N ASN A 11 6.19 1.95 -6.93
CA ASN A 11 4.80 2.25 -6.59
C ASN A 11 4.74 3.50 -5.72
N VAL A 12 3.88 4.44 -6.11
CA VAL A 12 3.72 5.70 -5.38
C VAL A 12 3.23 5.38 -3.96
N GLY A 13 3.83 5.99 -2.94
CA GLY A 13 3.47 5.76 -1.53
C GLY A 13 4.31 4.68 -0.85
N GLY A 14 3.66 3.71 -0.19
CA GLY A 14 4.30 2.78 0.75
C GLY A 14 5.39 1.87 0.15
N GLY A 15 5.19 1.37 -1.07
CA GLY A 15 6.14 0.43 -1.68
C GLY A 15 7.50 1.03 -1.98
N ARG A 16 7.51 2.28 -2.45
CA ARG A 16 8.74 3.06 -2.60
C ARG A 16 9.49 3.25 -1.29
N ARG A 17 8.79 3.68 -0.22
CA ARG A 17 9.38 3.91 1.10
C ARG A 17 9.96 2.62 1.68
N TYR A 18 9.27 1.49 1.46
CA TYR A 18 9.75 0.15 1.77
C TYR A 18 11.06 -0.17 1.04
N THR A 19 11.09 -0.08 -0.30
CA THR A 19 12.28 -0.44 -1.09
C THR A 19 13.49 0.41 -0.72
N ALA A 20 13.30 1.73 -0.60
CA ALA A 20 14.39 2.66 -0.27
C ALA A 20 14.97 2.38 1.13
N SER A 21 14.11 2.14 2.11
CA SER A 21 14.54 1.86 3.48
C SER A 21 15.23 0.50 3.60
N LEU A 22 14.75 -0.51 2.85
CA LEU A 22 15.39 -1.81 2.76
C LEU A 22 16.79 -1.71 2.17
N VAL A 23 16.97 -1.04 1.03
CA VAL A 23 18.29 -0.85 0.40
C VAL A 23 19.28 -0.20 1.36
N LYS A 24 18.87 0.88 2.04
CA LYS A 24 19.69 1.54 3.06
C LYS A 24 20.03 0.59 4.21
N GLY A 25 19.06 -0.18 4.68
CA GLY A 25 19.25 -1.18 5.73
C GLY A 25 20.24 -2.26 5.32
N LEU A 26 20.14 -2.81 4.11
CA LEU A 26 21.05 -3.85 3.59
C LEU A 26 22.49 -3.33 3.59
N LYS A 27 22.71 -2.13 3.04
CA LYS A 27 24.04 -1.52 2.98
C LYS A 27 24.58 -1.14 4.36
N TYR A 28 23.71 -0.74 5.29
CA TYR A 28 24.08 -0.49 6.67
C TYR A 28 24.55 -1.78 7.37
N CYS A 29 23.82 -2.88 7.19
CA CYS A 29 24.12 -4.16 7.82
C CYS A 29 25.38 -4.82 7.25
N ASN A 30 25.65 -4.63 5.97
CA ASN A 30 26.90 -5.07 5.36
C ASN A 30 27.41 -4.02 4.36
N PRO A 31 28.41 -3.20 4.74
CA PRO A 31 29.00 -2.22 3.83
C PRO A 31 29.70 -2.79 2.59
N GLU A 32 30.10 -4.07 2.63
CA GLU A 32 30.86 -4.73 1.55
C GLU A 32 29.99 -5.27 0.42
N ILE A 33 28.66 -5.34 0.59
CA ILE A 33 27.79 -5.74 -0.53
C ILE A 33 27.72 -4.63 -1.56
N GLU A 34 27.74 -5.03 -2.82
CA GLU A 34 27.45 -4.14 -3.94
C GLU A 34 25.96 -4.23 -4.24
N ILE A 35 25.26 -3.09 -4.21
CA ILE A 35 23.84 -3.02 -4.54
C ILE A 35 23.68 -2.33 -5.89
N LYS A 36 23.23 -3.08 -6.89
CA LYS A 36 22.72 -2.55 -8.14
C LYS A 36 21.22 -2.32 -8.00
N PHE A 37 20.77 -1.08 -8.12
CA PHE A 37 19.35 -0.75 -8.04
C PHE A 37 18.75 -0.60 -9.44
N VAL A 38 17.74 -1.41 -9.76
CA VAL A 38 17.10 -1.45 -11.08
C VAL A 38 15.66 -0.96 -10.95
N SER A 39 15.35 0.19 -11.56
CA SER A 39 14.03 0.81 -11.51
C SER A 39 13.66 1.53 -12.81
N SER A 40 12.42 2.01 -12.94
CA SER A 40 12.05 2.87 -14.08
C SER A 40 12.83 4.19 -14.06
N LYS A 41 13.17 4.74 -15.23
CA LYS A 41 13.83 6.07 -15.31
C LYS A 41 13.06 7.17 -14.57
N LYS A 42 11.72 7.12 -14.63
CA LYS A 42 10.84 8.06 -13.93
C LYS A 42 11.02 7.98 -12.42
N ALA A 43 11.16 6.78 -11.87
CA ALA A 43 11.35 6.56 -10.44
C ALA A 43 12.72 7.04 -9.96
N LEU A 44 13.78 6.76 -10.72
CA LEU A 44 15.14 7.17 -10.38
C LEU A 44 15.29 8.70 -10.37
N ASN A 45 14.56 9.39 -11.24
CA ASN A 45 14.57 10.86 -11.31
C ASN A 45 13.65 11.54 -10.29
N ASP A 46 12.85 10.78 -9.55
CA ASP A 46 11.91 11.34 -8.58
C ASP A 46 12.60 11.50 -7.22
N GLN A 47 12.88 12.76 -6.85
CA GLN A 47 13.61 13.14 -5.63
C GLN A 47 12.96 12.63 -4.34
N SER A 48 11.68 12.25 -4.35
CA SER A 48 11.02 11.66 -3.19
C SER A 48 11.35 10.18 -2.95
N PHE A 49 12.33 9.58 -3.66
CA PHE A 49 12.67 8.13 -3.60
C PHE A 49 13.54 7.82 -2.39
N GLY A 50 13.78 8.84 -1.55
CA GLY A 50 14.91 8.87 -0.66
C GLY A 50 16.19 8.96 -1.46
N ASN A 51 17.13 9.76 -1.00
CA ASN A 51 18.45 9.72 -1.60
C ASN A 51 19.07 8.32 -1.36
N LEU A 52 19.35 7.59 -2.45
CA LEU A 52 20.06 6.31 -2.43
C LEU A 52 21.55 6.48 -2.76
N ASP A 53 22.00 7.70 -3.06
CA ASP A 53 23.40 8.00 -3.31
C ASP A 53 24.24 7.60 -2.10
N GLY A 54 25.37 6.91 -2.36
CA GLY A 54 26.21 6.33 -1.33
C GLY A 54 25.72 4.98 -0.77
N PHE A 55 24.46 4.59 -1.04
CA PHE A 55 23.93 3.28 -0.62
C PHE A 55 23.94 2.23 -1.74
N VAL A 56 23.95 2.67 -3.00
CA VAL A 56 23.97 1.82 -4.19
C VAL A 56 25.26 2.03 -4.97
N SER A 57 25.81 0.97 -5.55
CA SER A 57 27.00 1.04 -6.41
C SER A 57 26.64 1.41 -7.86
N GLU A 58 25.41 1.12 -8.28
CA GLU A 58 24.93 1.34 -9.64
C GLU A 58 23.41 1.54 -9.66
N GLN A 59 22.92 2.48 -10.46
CA GLN A 59 21.48 2.66 -10.73
C GLN A 59 21.21 2.43 -12.22
N VAL A 60 20.26 1.54 -12.55
CA VAL A 60 19.90 1.20 -13.93
C VAL A 60 18.46 1.58 -14.22
N GLY A 61 18.28 2.52 -15.14
CA GLY A 61 16.98 3.04 -15.56
C GLY A 61 16.34 2.25 -16.69
N LEU A 62 15.23 1.58 -16.38
CA LEU A 62 14.39 0.87 -17.33
C LEU A 62 13.48 1.83 -18.09
N THR A 63 13.28 1.55 -19.37
CA THR A 63 12.31 2.25 -20.21
C THR A 63 10.97 1.54 -20.08
N THR A 64 10.08 2.12 -19.28
CA THR A 64 8.69 1.67 -19.08
C THR A 64 7.76 2.55 -19.90
N SER A 65 6.79 1.97 -20.63
CA SER A 65 5.70 2.79 -21.17
C SER A 65 4.77 3.21 -20.03
N GLU A 66 4.27 4.45 -20.03
CA GLU A 66 3.31 4.91 -19.01
C GLU A 66 2.02 4.06 -19.00
N THR A 67 1.72 3.41 -20.12
CA THR A 67 0.62 2.45 -20.28
C THR A 67 0.75 1.17 -19.46
N LEU A 68 1.93 0.82 -18.93
CA LEU A 68 2.07 -0.30 -17.98
C LEU A 68 1.47 0.03 -16.60
N ARG A 69 1.52 1.30 -16.17
CA ARG A 69 0.87 1.77 -14.93
C ARG A 69 -0.63 2.01 -15.15
N ALA A 70 -1.02 2.43 -16.34
CA ALA A 70 -2.39 2.80 -16.66
C ALA A 70 -3.27 1.57 -16.99
N GLN A 71 -3.35 0.55 -16.12
CA GLN A 71 -4.39 -0.48 -16.20
C GLN A 71 -4.90 -0.99 -14.85
N ILE A 72 -5.73 -0.16 -14.20
CA ILE A 72 -7.10 -0.58 -13.84
C ILE A 72 -8.01 0.54 -14.38
N PRO A 73 -8.55 0.44 -15.60
CA PRO A 73 -9.85 1.04 -15.83
C PRO A 73 -10.75 0.00 -16.49
N ASN A 74 -11.38 -0.84 -15.67
CA ASN A 74 -12.54 -1.62 -16.10
C ASN A 74 -13.80 -0.98 -15.51
N GLY A 75 -14.01 0.31 -15.80
CA GLY A 75 -15.37 0.83 -15.91
C GLY A 75 -15.95 0.28 -17.21
N ARG A 76 -16.95 -0.59 -17.14
CA ARG A 76 -17.66 -1.11 -18.31
C ARG A 76 -18.18 0.06 -19.15
N ILE A 77 -17.66 0.25 -20.36
CA ILE A 77 -18.39 0.94 -21.43
C ILE A 77 -19.12 -0.15 -22.21
N HIS A 78 -20.38 -0.39 -21.86
CA HIS A 78 -21.30 -1.14 -22.74
C HIS A 78 -21.77 -0.23 -23.88
N GLY A 79 -21.81 -0.74 -25.11
CA GLY A 79 -22.68 -0.18 -26.16
C GLY A 79 -22.07 0.30 -27.49
N ILE A 80 -20.79 0.12 -27.79
CA ILE A 80 -20.24 0.53 -29.11
C ILE A 80 -19.77 -0.69 -29.93
N PRO A 81 -20.50 -1.10 -31.00
CA PRO A 81 -20.06 -2.13 -31.94
C PRO A 81 -18.77 -1.70 -32.65
N GLY A 82 -17.72 -2.54 -32.62
CA GLY A 82 -16.44 -2.29 -33.33
C GLY A 82 -15.16 -2.37 -32.48
N THR A 83 -15.24 -2.53 -31.16
CA THR A 83 -14.06 -2.45 -30.25
C THR A 83 -13.20 -3.71 -30.17
N TRP A 84 -13.54 -4.81 -30.84
CA TRP A 84 -12.85 -6.10 -30.66
C TRP A 84 -11.41 -6.09 -31.23
N ARG A 85 -11.20 -5.50 -32.41
CA ARG A 85 -9.85 -5.32 -33.00
C ARG A 85 -8.99 -4.34 -32.20
N ALA A 86 -9.58 -3.26 -31.67
CA ALA A 86 -8.88 -2.31 -30.81
C ALA A 86 -8.47 -2.92 -29.47
N LYS A 87 -9.34 -3.74 -28.85
CA LYS A 87 -9.04 -4.48 -27.61
C LYS A 87 -7.90 -5.50 -27.81
N MET A 88 -7.90 -6.24 -28.92
CA MET A 88 -6.78 -7.14 -29.25
C MET A 88 -5.47 -6.38 -29.50
N GLY A 89 -5.52 -5.25 -30.21
CA GLY A 89 -4.34 -4.41 -30.45
C GLY A 89 -3.70 -3.88 -29.16
N VAL A 90 -4.53 -3.43 -28.20
CA VAL A 90 -4.07 -2.98 -26.88
C VAL A 90 -3.49 -4.14 -26.07
N GLN A 91 -4.11 -5.32 -26.07
CA GLN A 91 -3.58 -6.49 -25.35
C GLN A 91 -2.24 -6.98 -25.93
N GLN A 92 -2.11 -7.02 -27.26
CA GLN A 92 -0.85 -7.38 -27.91
C GLN A 92 0.24 -6.35 -27.66
N PHE A 93 -0.10 -5.05 -27.65
CA PHE A 93 0.82 -3.99 -27.29
C PHE A 93 1.35 -4.14 -25.87
N LEU A 94 0.47 -4.36 -24.88
CA LEU A 94 0.87 -4.56 -23.48
C LEU A 94 1.72 -5.81 -23.27
N LEU A 95 1.40 -6.91 -23.97
CA LEU A 95 2.22 -8.11 -23.99
C LEU A 95 3.64 -7.81 -24.49
N LYS A 96 3.76 -7.07 -25.61
CA LYS A 96 5.06 -6.64 -26.14
C LYS A 96 5.81 -5.75 -25.15
N THR A 97 5.14 -4.79 -24.50
CA THR A 97 5.79 -3.92 -23.52
C THR A 97 6.28 -4.71 -22.30
N ARG A 98 5.49 -5.67 -21.79
CA ARG A 98 5.88 -6.53 -20.67
C ARG A 98 7.07 -7.42 -21.02
N TYR A 99 7.08 -8.01 -22.22
CA TYR A 99 8.21 -8.80 -22.71
C TYR A 99 9.48 -7.96 -22.88
N ALA A 100 9.34 -6.75 -23.45
CA ALA A 100 10.43 -5.80 -23.58
C ALA A 100 10.99 -5.38 -22.21
N LEU A 101 10.12 -5.20 -21.20
CA LEU A 101 10.54 -4.90 -19.84
C LEU A 101 11.30 -6.07 -19.20
N GLY A 102 10.78 -7.30 -19.32
CA GLY A 102 11.47 -8.50 -18.84
C GLY A 102 12.85 -8.69 -19.47
N SER A 103 12.97 -8.39 -20.76
CA SER A 103 14.25 -8.42 -21.50
C SER A 103 15.23 -7.33 -21.08
N GLN A 104 14.74 -6.13 -20.73
CA GLN A 104 15.57 -5.05 -20.19
C GLN A 104 16.10 -5.42 -18.80
N ILE A 105 15.25 -5.97 -17.94
CA ILE A 105 15.66 -6.44 -16.60
C ILE A 105 16.70 -7.54 -16.74
N ALA A 106 16.47 -8.55 -17.60
CA ALA A 106 17.43 -9.64 -17.81
C ALA A 106 18.81 -9.14 -18.27
N ARG A 107 18.88 -8.07 -19.08
CA ARG A 107 20.13 -7.42 -19.47
C ARG A 107 20.77 -6.64 -18.33
N ALA A 108 19.97 -5.90 -17.55
CA ALA A 108 20.46 -5.04 -16.46
C ALA A 108 21.12 -5.83 -15.32
N VAL A 109 20.78 -7.11 -15.16
CA VAL A 109 21.20 -7.94 -14.01
C VAL A 109 22.21 -9.04 -14.36
N GLN A 110 22.81 -8.99 -15.56
CA GLN A 110 23.72 -10.03 -16.06
C GLN A 110 25.01 -10.21 -15.24
N ASP A 111 25.39 -9.20 -14.47
CA ASP A 111 26.60 -9.15 -13.65
C ASP A 111 26.33 -9.27 -12.14
N ALA A 112 25.07 -9.37 -11.70
CA ALA A 112 24.72 -9.57 -10.30
C ALA A 112 24.80 -11.04 -9.87
N ASP A 113 25.24 -11.35 -8.67
CA ASP A 113 25.26 -12.72 -8.15
C ASP A 113 23.83 -13.20 -7.86
N ILE A 114 23.02 -12.33 -7.25
CA ILE A 114 21.67 -12.63 -6.76
C ILE A 114 20.72 -11.51 -7.14
N LEU A 115 19.46 -11.88 -7.41
CA LEU A 115 18.41 -10.91 -7.67
C LEU A 115 17.42 -10.85 -6.50
N PHE A 116 16.96 -9.64 -6.19
CA PHE A 116 15.91 -9.43 -5.22
C PHE A 116 14.81 -8.55 -5.80
N PHE A 117 13.63 -9.14 -5.99
CA PHE A 117 12.43 -8.41 -6.42
C PHE A 117 11.73 -7.86 -5.19
N ALA A 118 12.04 -6.60 -4.86
CA ALA A 118 11.44 -5.91 -3.72
C ALA A 118 9.93 -5.75 -3.90
N TRP A 119 9.47 -5.57 -5.15
CA TRP A 119 8.06 -5.50 -5.51
C TRP A 119 7.81 -6.18 -6.86
N PRO A 120 7.52 -7.49 -6.89
CA PRO A 120 7.24 -8.21 -8.13
C PRO A 120 5.86 -7.82 -8.67
N ASP A 121 5.81 -7.55 -9.98
CA ASP A 121 4.59 -7.49 -10.78
C ASP A 121 4.43 -8.81 -11.54
N PHE A 122 3.43 -9.58 -11.12
CA PHE A 122 3.07 -10.86 -11.69
C PHE A 122 2.49 -10.78 -13.11
N HIS A 123 2.33 -9.57 -13.67
CA HIS A 123 2.04 -9.41 -15.08
C HIS A 123 3.28 -9.55 -15.99
N VAL A 124 4.48 -9.40 -15.44
CA VAL A 124 5.74 -9.42 -16.20
C VAL A 124 6.42 -10.77 -16.04
N THR A 125 6.92 -11.32 -17.14
CA THR A 125 7.74 -12.53 -17.13
C THR A 125 9.20 -12.15 -17.34
N PHE A 126 10.09 -12.77 -16.55
CA PHE A 126 11.53 -12.50 -16.63
C PHE A 126 12.27 -13.76 -17.10
N PRO A 127 12.99 -13.71 -18.25
CA PRO A 127 13.82 -14.81 -18.73
C PRO A 127 15.16 -14.83 -17.97
N ILE A 128 15.11 -15.09 -16.66
CA ILE A 128 16.27 -15.06 -15.77
C ILE A 128 16.50 -16.46 -15.18
N GLN A 129 17.76 -16.91 -15.19
CA GLN A 129 18.20 -18.20 -14.64
C GLN A 129 18.98 -18.07 -13.33
N LYS A 130 19.25 -16.84 -12.86
CA LYS A 130 19.98 -16.57 -11.62
C LYS A 130 19.12 -16.86 -10.38
N PRO A 131 19.72 -17.21 -9.23
CA PRO A 131 18.99 -17.32 -7.98
C PRO A 131 18.35 -15.97 -7.63
N PHE A 132 17.09 -16.03 -7.18
CA PHE A 132 16.36 -14.82 -6.83
C PHE A 132 15.39 -15.02 -5.68
N ALA A 133 15.27 -13.98 -4.86
CA ALA A 133 14.22 -13.83 -3.86
C ALA A 133 13.22 -12.76 -4.29
N LEU A 134 12.01 -12.81 -3.76
CA LEU A 134 10.98 -11.80 -3.99
C LEU A 134 10.15 -11.57 -2.72
N THR A 135 9.61 -10.36 -2.56
CA THR A 135 8.60 -10.08 -1.52
C THR A 135 7.20 -10.05 -2.13
N VAL A 136 6.31 -10.96 -1.71
CA VAL A 136 4.89 -10.90 -2.03
C VAL A 136 4.21 -9.97 -1.03
N HIS A 137 3.86 -8.77 -1.48
CA HIS A 137 3.19 -7.76 -0.65
C HIS A 137 1.72 -8.04 -0.46
N ASP A 138 1.05 -8.56 -1.50
CA ASP A 138 -0.36 -8.94 -1.48
C ASP A 138 -0.69 -9.85 -2.69
N LEU A 139 -1.87 -10.47 -2.66
CA LEU A 139 -2.47 -11.19 -3.78
C LEU A 139 -3.79 -10.51 -4.20
N ILE A 140 -3.86 -9.18 -4.20
CA ILE A 140 -5.11 -8.40 -4.30
C ILE A 140 -5.96 -8.78 -5.52
N TRP A 141 -5.35 -9.24 -6.62
CA TRP A 141 -6.08 -9.66 -7.82
C TRP A 141 -7.00 -10.87 -7.59
N ARG A 142 -6.78 -11.65 -6.53
CA ARG A 142 -7.65 -12.77 -6.13
C ARG A 142 -8.87 -12.31 -5.33
N HIS A 143 -8.86 -11.07 -4.85
CA HIS A 143 -9.89 -10.47 -3.98
C HIS A 143 -10.55 -9.24 -4.59
N ASN A 144 -10.30 -8.98 -5.88
CA ASN A 144 -10.75 -7.78 -6.56
C ASN A 144 -11.71 -8.13 -7.70
N ASP A 145 -13.00 -7.84 -7.49
CA ASP A 145 -14.08 -8.08 -8.46
C ASP A 145 -13.94 -7.27 -9.76
N LEU A 146 -13.05 -6.27 -9.81
CA LEU A 146 -12.73 -5.52 -11.02
C LEU A 146 -11.80 -6.27 -11.98
N VAL A 147 -11.22 -7.39 -11.53
CA VAL A 147 -10.36 -8.27 -12.31
C VAL A 147 -11.22 -9.43 -12.85
N THR A 148 -11.21 -9.63 -14.17
CA THR A 148 -11.97 -10.73 -14.78
C THR A 148 -11.37 -12.09 -14.41
N GLN A 149 -12.19 -13.15 -14.38
CA GLN A 149 -11.70 -14.50 -14.07
C GLN A 149 -10.54 -14.94 -14.97
N ALA A 150 -10.54 -14.56 -16.25
CA ALA A 150 -9.44 -14.84 -17.17
C ALA A 150 -8.14 -14.11 -16.79
N GLN A 151 -8.24 -12.86 -16.31
CA GLN A 151 -7.08 -12.12 -15.79
C GLN A 151 -6.57 -12.74 -14.49
N VAL A 152 -7.46 -13.17 -13.58
CA VAL A 152 -7.10 -13.88 -12.35
C VAL A 152 -6.35 -15.18 -12.68
N THR A 153 -6.89 -16.01 -13.58
CA THR A 153 -6.25 -17.25 -14.02
C THR A 153 -4.85 -17.00 -14.57
N ARG A 154 -4.70 -15.98 -15.43
CA ARG A 154 -3.40 -15.63 -16.00
C ARG A 154 -2.41 -15.14 -14.95
N LEU A 155 -2.85 -14.29 -14.02
CA LEU A 155 -2.02 -13.81 -12.92
C LEU A 155 -1.58 -14.96 -12.00
N ASN A 156 -2.48 -15.89 -11.69
CA ASN A 156 -2.16 -17.09 -10.93
C ASN A 156 -1.13 -17.97 -11.65
N GLN A 157 -1.26 -18.17 -12.96
CA GLN A 157 -0.27 -18.93 -13.75
C GLN A 157 1.11 -18.27 -13.73
N ASN A 158 1.16 -16.95 -13.92
CA ASN A 158 2.40 -16.20 -13.87
C ASN A 158 3.03 -16.21 -12.47
N ALA A 159 2.24 -15.98 -11.42
CA ALA A 159 2.67 -16.03 -10.04
C ALA A 159 3.19 -17.42 -9.67
N ALA A 160 2.46 -18.48 -10.02
CA ALA A 160 2.89 -19.86 -9.82
C ALA A 160 4.24 -20.13 -10.48
N SER A 161 4.41 -19.72 -11.75
CA SER A 161 5.69 -19.89 -12.46
C SER A 161 6.84 -19.13 -11.80
N LEU A 162 6.61 -17.87 -11.38
CA LEU A 162 7.63 -17.04 -10.75
C LEU A 162 8.02 -17.57 -9.36
N LEU A 163 7.02 -17.88 -8.53
CA LEU A 163 7.20 -18.42 -7.19
C LEU A 163 7.81 -19.81 -7.21
N GLN A 164 7.48 -20.66 -8.20
CA GLN A 164 8.12 -21.97 -8.34
C GLN A 164 9.61 -21.84 -8.68
N ARG A 165 10.00 -20.84 -9.49
CA ARG A 165 11.38 -20.62 -9.92
C ARG A 165 12.24 -19.84 -8.92
N SER A 166 11.63 -19.10 -7.98
CA SER A 166 12.41 -18.34 -6.99
C SER A 166 13.18 -19.26 -6.06
N SER A 167 14.31 -18.80 -5.54
CA SER A 167 15.05 -19.53 -4.51
C SER A 167 14.43 -19.29 -3.13
N ALA A 168 13.84 -18.10 -2.91
CA ALA A 168 13.12 -17.76 -1.69
C ALA A 168 11.90 -16.86 -1.97
N VAL A 169 10.94 -16.90 -1.06
CA VAL A 169 9.74 -16.05 -1.08
C VAL A 169 9.60 -15.39 0.28
N ILE A 170 9.37 -14.08 0.31
CA ILE A 170 9.21 -13.31 1.54
C ILE A 170 7.78 -12.74 1.55
N THR A 171 7.14 -12.78 2.71
CA THR A 171 5.82 -12.19 2.96
C THR A 171 5.87 -11.34 4.21
N LEU A 172 4.93 -10.40 4.36
CA LEU A 172 4.97 -9.43 5.47
C LEU A 172 4.25 -9.91 6.74
N THR A 173 3.39 -10.94 6.63
CA THR A 173 2.61 -11.47 7.76
C THR A 173 2.40 -12.99 7.63
N PRO A 174 2.17 -13.72 8.74
CA PRO A 174 1.81 -15.14 8.73
C PRO A 174 0.56 -15.46 7.90
N SER A 175 -0.46 -14.61 7.90
CA SER A 175 -1.66 -14.77 7.07
C SER A 175 -1.32 -14.65 5.59
N MET A 176 -0.48 -13.68 5.23
CA MET A 176 -0.03 -13.54 3.85
C MET A 176 0.78 -14.76 3.41
N ARG A 177 1.65 -15.29 4.29
CA ARG A 177 2.33 -16.58 4.06
C ARG A 177 1.34 -17.71 3.82
N ARG A 178 0.35 -17.89 4.70
CA ARG A 178 -0.66 -18.95 4.55
C ARG A 178 -1.37 -18.87 3.20
N GLU A 179 -1.80 -17.67 2.80
CA GLU A 179 -2.47 -17.48 1.52
C GLU A 179 -1.55 -17.77 0.33
N VAL A 180 -0.27 -17.37 0.39
CA VAL A 180 0.73 -17.73 -0.64
C VAL A 180 0.94 -19.24 -0.69
N ASP A 181 1.09 -19.89 0.45
CA ASP A 181 1.34 -21.34 0.55
C ASP A 181 0.12 -22.14 0.06
N GLU A 182 -1.11 -21.70 0.34
CA GLU A 182 -2.35 -22.28 -0.16
C GLU A 182 -2.54 -22.06 -1.66
N ALA A 183 -2.30 -20.84 -2.15
CA ALA A 183 -2.47 -20.50 -3.56
C ALA A 183 -1.35 -21.07 -4.44
N PHE A 184 -0.14 -21.21 -3.90
CA PHE A 184 1.07 -21.62 -4.61
C PHE A 184 1.92 -22.61 -3.78
N PRO A 185 1.44 -23.86 -3.59
CA PRO A 185 2.07 -24.84 -2.70
C PRO A 185 3.54 -25.15 -3.02
N GLY A 186 3.94 -25.02 -4.29
CA GLY A 186 5.33 -25.21 -4.73
C GLY A 186 6.32 -24.18 -4.15
N SER A 187 5.84 -23.16 -3.44
CA SER A 187 6.69 -22.17 -2.75
C SER A 187 6.73 -22.31 -1.23
N ALA A 188 5.88 -23.13 -0.62
CA ALA A 188 5.68 -23.13 0.83
C ALA A 188 6.95 -23.39 1.67
N GLN A 189 7.82 -24.29 1.21
CA GLN A 189 9.07 -24.63 1.92
C GLN A 189 10.11 -23.50 1.91
N LYS A 190 9.99 -22.57 0.96
CA LYS A 190 10.90 -21.43 0.77
C LYS A 190 10.24 -20.08 1.09
N THR A 191 8.99 -20.10 1.59
CA THR A 191 8.33 -18.90 2.10
C THR A 191 8.81 -18.56 3.51
N ARG A 192 9.17 -17.30 3.73
CA ARG A 192 9.56 -16.73 5.02
C ARG A 192 8.68 -15.51 5.33
N VAL A 193 8.48 -15.23 6.61
CA VAL A 193 7.80 -14.00 7.06
C VAL A 193 8.85 -13.05 7.58
N ILE A 194 8.92 -11.84 7.02
CA ILE A 194 9.73 -10.75 7.54
C ILE A 194 8.80 -9.53 7.68
N TYR A 195 8.51 -9.14 8.91
CA TYR A 195 7.66 -7.98 9.17
C TYR A 195 8.37 -6.70 8.73
N SER A 196 7.66 -5.85 7.98
CA SER A 196 8.20 -4.56 7.57
C SER A 196 8.29 -3.61 8.76
N PRO A 197 9.45 -2.97 8.98
CA PRO A 197 9.57 -1.81 9.86
C PRO A 197 8.82 -0.62 9.28
N LEU A 198 8.59 0.39 10.14
CA LEU A 198 8.19 1.70 9.67
C LEU A 198 9.31 2.36 8.85
N PRO A 199 8.99 3.05 7.75
CA PRO A 199 9.94 3.97 7.14
C PRO A 199 10.24 5.14 8.09
N GLU A 200 11.17 6.01 7.70
CA GLU A 200 11.40 7.25 8.43
C GLU A 200 10.10 8.07 8.51
N LEU A 201 9.72 8.44 9.72
CA LEU A 201 8.50 9.19 9.99
C LEU A 201 8.83 10.66 10.23
N PRO A 202 8.36 11.60 9.38
CA PRO A 202 8.51 13.01 9.69
C PRO A 202 7.62 13.38 10.87
N ARG A 203 7.93 14.51 11.51
CA ARG A 203 6.98 15.15 12.41
C ARG A 203 5.95 15.93 11.61
N GLY A 204 4.73 16.02 12.13
CA GLY A 204 3.74 16.94 11.62
C GLY A 204 4.15 18.41 11.75
N LEU A 205 3.34 19.28 11.16
CA LEU A 205 3.49 20.73 11.27
C LEU A 205 3.38 21.19 12.73
N SER A 206 4.11 22.24 13.09
CA SER A 206 4.05 22.87 14.42
C SER A 206 2.70 23.58 14.66
N SER A 207 2.32 23.79 15.92
CA SER A 207 0.98 24.28 16.33
C SER A 207 0.75 25.80 16.23
N PRO A 208 1.30 26.53 15.25
CA PRO A 208 0.38 27.40 14.51
C PRO A 208 0.18 27.00 13.05
N ALA A 209 1.20 26.39 12.44
CA ALA A 209 1.17 25.98 11.05
C ALA A 209 0.16 24.86 10.80
N ARG A 210 0.07 23.88 11.69
CA ARG A 210 -0.92 22.79 11.66
C ARG A 210 -2.33 23.33 11.63
N ASP A 211 -2.69 24.16 12.61
CA ASP A 211 -4.08 24.60 12.78
C ASP A 211 -4.50 25.48 11.60
N LYS A 212 -3.60 26.33 11.11
CA LYS A 212 -3.78 27.08 9.86
C LYS A 212 -3.97 26.15 8.65
N TRP A 213 -3.12 25.14 8.48
CA TRP A 213 -3.20 24.23 7.35
C TRP A 213 -4.48 23.40 7.39
N LEU A 214 -4.85 22.82 8.54
CA LEU A 214 -6.11 22.08 8.72
C LEU A 214 -7.32 22.96 8.38
N SER A 215 -7.33 24.21 8.85
CA SER A 215 -8.40 25.17 8.53
C SER A 215 -8.49 25.45 7.03
N LEU A 216 -7.37 25.61 6.33
CA LEU A 216 -7.35 25.80 4.87
C LEU A 216 -7.89 24.57 4.11
N GLN A 217 -7.67 23.38 4.67
CA GLN A 217 -8.21 22.13 4.14
C GLN A 217 -9.66 21.86 4.59
N HIS A 218 -10.28 22.77 5.35
CA HIS A 218 -11.62 22.61 5.95
C HIS A 218 -11.72 21.45 6.96
N VAL A 219 -10.59 20.94 7.44
CA VAL A 219 -10.52 19.85 8.41
C VAL A 219 -10.82 20.39 9.81
N ARG A 220 -11.79 19.78 10.49
CA ARG A 220 -12.27 20.19 11.82
C ARG A 220 -12.28 19.01 12.76
N SER A 221 -11.84 19.25 14.00
CA SER A 221 -11.95 18.25 15.06
C SER A 221 -13.36 18.18 15.66
N PRO A 222 -13.81 17.00 16.11
CA PRO A 222 -13.15 15.69 15.96
C PRO A 222 -13.28 15.16 14.52
N PHE A 223 -12.29 14.37 14.08
CA PHE A 223 -12.34 13.72 12.78
C PHE A 223 -11.74 12.32 12.77
N VAL A 224 -12.32 11.46 11.94
CA VAL A 224 -11.77 10.17 11.53
C VAL A 224 -10.86 10.37 10.34
N LEU A 225 -9.66 9.82 10.40
CA LEU A 225 -8.72 9.78 9.27
C LEU A 225 -8.74 8.41 8.58
N VAL A 226 -8.82 8.42 7.25
CA VAL A 226 -8.57 7.24 6.41
C VAL A 226 -7.50 7.54 5.38
N VAL A 227 -6.54 6.62 5.26
CA VAL A 227 -5.33 6.76 4.44
C VAL A 227 -5.29 5.63 3.43
N GLY A 228 -5.33 5.99 2.15
CA GLY A 228 -5.32 5.07 1.03
C GLY A 228 -6.12 5.62 -0.15
N GLY A 229 -5.72 5.26 -1.37
CA GLY A 229 -6.50 5.60 -2.56
C GLY A 229 -7.86 4.90 -2.58
N LEU A 230 -8.76 5.38 -3.45
CA LEU A 230 -10.08 4.78 -3.63
C LEU A 230 -9.99 3.45 -4.38
N TRP A 231 -9.84 2.38 -3.60
CA TRP A 231 -9.85 1.00 -4.05
C TRP A 231 -10.97 0.22 -3.38
N ALA A 232 -11.54 -0.76 -4.09
CA ALA A 232 -12.67 -1.57 -3.58
C ALA A 232 -12.35 -2.21 -2.23
N HIS A 233 -11.16 -2.80 -2.10
CA HIS A 233 -10.72 -3.46 -0.87
C HIS A 233 -10.46 -2.50 0.31
N LYS A 234 -10.31 -1.18 0.09
CA LYS A 234 -10.21 -0.19 1.17
C LYS A 234 -11.58 0.18 1.73
N ASN A 235 -12.67 -0.27 1.10
CA ASN A 235 -14.03 -0.28 1.61
C ASN A 235 -14.55 1.06 2.18
N HIS A 236 -14.34 2.13 1.41
CA HIS A 236 -14.89 3.46 1.71
C HIS A 236 -16.43 3.47 1.79
N LEU A 237 -17.09 2.45 1.22
CA LEU A 237 -18.54 2.26 1.30
C LEU A 237 -19.02 2.12 2.76
N THR A 238 -18.48 1.15 3.49
CA THR A 238 -18.83 0.91 4.92
C THR A 238 -18.49 2.12 5.79
N LEU A 239 -17.39 2.80 5.47
CA LEU A 239 -16.99 4.01 6.16
C LEU A 239 -18.01 5.15 6.00
N LEU A 240 -18.48 5.42 4.78
CA LEU A 240 -19.51 6.44 4.54
C LEU A 240 -20.81 6.10 5.26
N GLN A 241 -21.23 4.83 5.24
CA GLN A 241 -22.42 4.37 5.96
C GLN A 241 -22.28 4.56 7.48
N ALA A 242 -21.12 4.24 8.05
CA ALA A 242 -20.86 4.43 9.48
C ALA A 242 -20.90 5.91 9.88
N ILE A 243 -20.31 6.80 9.08
CA ILE A 243 -20.32 8.25 9.33
C ILE A 243 -21.74 8.82 9.19
N ALA A 244 -22.52 8.34 8.23
CA ALA A 244 -23.92 8.71 8.09
C ALA A 244 -24.76 8.31 9.31
N ARG A 245 -24.51 7.11 9.85
CA ARG A 245 -25.15 6.66 11.09
C ARG A 245 -24.79 7.53 12.28
N LEU A 246 -23.50 7.84 12.48
CA LEU A 246 -23.05 8.74 13.54
C LEU A 246 -23.68 10.14 13.40
N LYS A 247 -23.82 10.65 12.17
CA LYS A 247 -24.51 11.92 11.89
C LYS A 247 -25.99 11.87 12.29
N GLN A 248 -26.70 10.77 12.00
CA GLN A 248 -28.09 10.56 12.39
C GLN A 248 -28.25 10.48 13.91
N GLU A 249 -27.27 9.91 14.60
CA GLU A 249 -27.19 9.87 16.06
C GLU A 249 -26.67 11.20 16.66
N HIS A 250 -26.59 12.27 15.86
CA HIS A 250 -26.14 13.61 16.25
C HIS A 250 -24.71 13.68 16.81
N THR A 251 -23.86 12.70 16.47
CA THR A 251 -22.44 12.72 16.79
C THR A 251 -21.72 13.67 15.83
N ALA A 252 -21.17 14.77 16.37
CA ALA A 252 -20.39 15.72 15.60
C ALA A 252 -19.01 15.13 15.29
N ILE A 253 -18.84 14.54 14.10
CA ILE A 253 -17.56 14.03 13.62
C ILE A 253 -17.42 14.19 12.11
N GLN A 254 -16.22 14.54 11.65
CA GLN A 254 -15.89 14.65 10.24
C GLN A 254 -15.11 13.41 9.78
N LEU A 255 -15.27 13.02 8.51
CA LEU A 255 -14.42 12.06 7.83
C LEU A 255 -13.41 12.78 6.93
N VAL A 256 -12.13 12.46 7.11
CA VAL A 256 -11.02 12.95 6.26
C VAL A 256 -10.38 11.77 5.55
N CYS A 257 -10.40 11.80 4.22
CA CYS A 257 -9.83 10.80 3.34
C CYS A 257 -8.61 11.40 2.63
N THR A 258 -7.47 10.71 2.65
CA THR A 258 -6.29 11.06 1.85
C THR A 258 -5.77 9.86 1.08
N GLY A 259 -5.35 10.10 -0.16
CA GLY A 259 -4.93 9.10 -1.13
C GLY A 259 -5.49 9.41 -2.51
N GLN A 260 -4.98 8.69 -3.52
CA GLN A 260 -5.39 8.87 -4.91
C GLN A 260 -6.91 8.82 -5.08
N TYR A 261 -7.45 9.78 -5.85
CA TYR A 261 -8.86 9.92 -6.20
C TYR A 261 -9.81 10.33 -5.06
N THR A 262 -9.32 10.53 -3.84
CA THR A 262 -10.17 10.95 -2.71
C THR A 262 -10.70 12.36 -2.89
N ASP A 263 -9.88 13.28 -3.40
CA ASP A 263 -10.25 14.62 -3.86
C ASP A 263 -11.25 14.56 -5.03
N GLU A 264 -11.09 13.62 -5.96
CA GLU A 264 -12.08 13.41 -7.01
C GLU A 264 -13.44 12.93 -6.48
N ALA A 265 -13.51 12.23 -5.35
CA ALA A 265 -14.80 11.81 -4.77
C ALA A 265 -15.41 12.87 -3.85
N PHE A 266 -14.59 13.48 -2.99
CA PHE A 266 -15.02 14.22 -1.80
C PHE A 266 -14.40 15.63 -1.66
N SER A 267 -13.92 16.24 -2.75
CA SER A 267 -13.49 17.64 -2.74
C SER A 267 -14.66 18.59 -2.49
N SER A 268 -14.37 19.71 -1.82
CA SER A 268 -15.28 20.85 -1.67
C SER A 268 -15.56 21.57 -2.99
N GLN A 269 -14.72 21.37 -4.01
CA GLN A 269 -14.89 21.87 -5.37
C GLN A 269 -14.86 20.71 -6.37
N PRO A 270 -16.02 20.13 -6.73
CA PRO A 270 -16.07 18.95 -7.57
C PRO A 270 -15.60 19.23 -9.00
N ALA A 271 -14.44 18.72 -9.39
CA ALA A 271 -14.10 18.55 -10.79
C ALA A 271 -14.91 17.39 -11.41
N ALA A 272 -14.99 17.34 -12.75
CA ALA A 272 -15.59 16.21 -13.45
C ALA A 272 -14.86 14.91 -13.08
N THR A 273 -15.56 14.02 -12.36
CA THR A 273 -14.98 12.76 -11.85
C THR A 273 -14.65 11.83 -13.01
N ARG A 274 -13.39 11.43 -13.13
CA ARG A 274 -12.92 10.56 -14.22
C ARG A 274 -12.90 9.10 -13.80
N TRP A 275 -12.86 8.83 -12.50
CA TRP A 275 -12.81 7.49 -11.93
C TRP A 275 -14.20 6.96 -11.53
N GLY A 276 -14.59 5.80 -12.06
CA GLY A 276 -15.94 5.24 -11.86
C GLY A 276 -16.30 5.02 -10.38
N LEU A 277 -15.36 4.52 -9.57
CA LEU A 277 -15.59 4.31 -8.14
C LEU A 277 -15.73 5.63 -7.37
N ALA A 278 -14.95 6.65 -7.72
CA ALA A 278 -15.06 7.97 -7.08
C ALA A 278 -16.46 8.57 -7.30
N LYS A 279 -17.02 8.39 -8.50
CA LYS A 279 -18.39 8.82 -8.82
C LYS A 279 -19.42 8.07 -7.96
N THR A 280 -19.32 6.75 -7.90
CA THR A 280 -20.24 5.91 -7.08
C THR A 280 -20.20 6.28 -5.60
N LEU A 281 -19.00 6.52 -5.05
CA LEU A 281 -18.86 6.91 -3.65
C LEU A 281 -19.41 8.31 -3.37
N ARG A 282 -19.27 9.25 -4.31
CA ARG A 282 -19.90 10.58 -4.21
C ARG A 282 -21.42 10.49 -4.23
N GLU A 283 -21.99 9.72 -5.15
CA GLU A 283 -23.44 9.48 -5.22
C GLU A 283 -23.96 8.83 -3.93
N LEU A 284 -23.23 7.85 -3.39
CA LEU A 284 -23.55 7.24 -2.11
C LEU A 284 -23.52 8.24 -0.97
N ALA A 285 -22.46 9.06 -0.84
CA ALA A 285 -22.36 10.07 0.20
C ALA A 285 -23.55 11.04 0.16
N ASN A 286 -23.93 11.50 -1.04
CA ASN A 286 -25.09 12.36 -1.23
C ASN A 286 -26.41 11.67 -0.80
N ASN A 287 -26.60 10.41 -1.19
CA ASN A 287 -27.80 9.63 -0.83
C ASN A 287 -27.89 9.36 0.67
N LEU A 288 -26.74 9.28 1.35
CA LEU A 288 -26.66 9.16 2.81
C LEU A 288 -26.80 10.51 3.54
N GLY A 289 -26.96 11.62 2.79
CA GLY A 289 -27.09 12.96 3.35
C GLY A 289 -25.77 13.53 3.89
N LEU A 290 -24.63 13.04 3.42
CA LEU A 290 -23.29 13.54 3.79
C LEU A 290 -22.87 14.68 2.85
N GLU A 291 -22.57 15.85 3.43
CA GLU A 291 -22.14 17.03 2.71
C GLU A 291 -20.62 17.03 2.51
N SER A 292 -20.16 17.07 1.25
CA SER A 292 -18.72 17.22 0.92
C SER A 292 -18.17 18.56 1.41
N GLY A 293 -16.96 18.56 1.97
CA GLY A 293 -16.35 19.75 2.58
C GLY A 293 -16.84 20.05 4.00
N LYS A 294 -17.86 19.34 4.50
CA LYS A 294 -18.41 19.50 5.86
C LYS A 294 -18.35 18.20 6.65
N ASP A 295 -19.00 17.15 6.16
CA ASP A 295 -19.04 15.84 6.81
C ASP A 295 -17.95 14.91 6.27
N VAL A 296 -17.60 15.03 4.98
CA VAL A 296 -16.57 14.23 4.32
C VAL A 296 -15.62 15.13 3.53
N ILE A 297 -14.32 14.94 3.67
CA ILE A 297 -13.27 15.68 2.98
C ILE A 297 -12.33 14.72 2.27
N GLY A 298 -12.09 14.96 0.98
CA GLY A 298 -11.06 14.29 0.20
C GLY A 298 -9.89 15.22 -0.08
N LEU A 299 -8.70 14.88 0.42
CA LEU A 299 -7.49 15.71 0.27
C LEU A 299 -6.61 15.30 -0.92
N GLY A 300 -6.94 14.20 -1.61
CA GLY A 300 -6.04 13.64 -2.61
C GLY A 300 -4.76 13.11 -1.96
N SER A 301 -3.68 13.05 -2.73
CA SER A 301 -2.38 12.62 -2.20
C SER A 301 -1.73 13.73 -1.38
N THR A 302 -1.36 13.42 -0.14
CA THR A 302 -0.66 14.33 0.78
C THR A 302 0.83 14.02 0.85
N SER A 303 1.64 15.02 1.18
CA SER A 303 3.05 14.81 1.53
C SER A 303 3.21 14.08 2.87
N ASP A 304 4.38 13.50 3.14
CA ASP A 304 4.61 12.77 4.39
C ASP A 304 4.44 13.68 5.64
N ILE A 305 4.80 14.97 5.55
CA ILE A 305 4.61 15.95 6.63
C ILE A 305 3.12 16.25 6.85
N GLU A 306 2.36 16.42 5.78
CA GLU A 306 0.91 16.64 5.86
C GLU A 306 0.20 15.40 6.42
N LEU A 307 0.61 14.19 5.99
CA LEU A 307 0.08 12.95 6.50
C LEU A 307 0.38 12.76 8.00
N ALA A 308 1.62 13.03 8.43
CA ALA A 308 1.98 13.05 9.85
C ALA A 308 1.14 14.07 10.64
N THR A 309 0.89 15.24 10.06
CA THR A 309 0.03 16.29 10.65
C THR A 309 -1.40 15.79 10.86
N LEU A 310 -1.93 15.03 9.89
CA LEU A 310 -3.26 14.43 9.99
C LEU A 310 -3.30 13.34 11.07
N TYR A 311 -2.32 12.43 11.12
CA TYR A 311 -2.27 11.39 12.15
C TYR A 311 -2.21 11.99 13.57
N GLU A 312 -1.39 13.02 13.77
CA GLU A 312 -1.22 13.69 15.06
C GLU A 312 -2.46 14.47 15.51
N ALA A 313 -3.33 14.88 14.57
CA ALA A 313 -4.54 15.65 14.85
C ALA A 313 -5.83 14.80 14.86
N ALA A 314 -5.82 13.62 14.24
CA ALA A 314 -6.99 12.77 14.10
C ALA A 314 -7.47 12.25 15.45
N THR A 315 -8.79 12.17 15.61
CA THR A 315 -9.42 11.52 16.76
C THR A 315 -9.14 10.03 16.73
N CYS A 316 -9.24 9.43 15.55
CA CYS A 316 -8.78 8.08 15.28
C CYS A 316 -8.47 7.89 13.79
N PHE A 317 -7.62 6.91 13.52
CA PHE A 317 -7.42 6.35 12.21
C PHE A 317 -8.33 5.13 12.03
N VAL A 318 -8.99 5.03 10.87
CA VAL A 318 -9.80 3.88 10.49
C VAL A 318 -9.19 3.17 9.29
N ALA A 319 -9.01 1.85 9.41
CA ALA A 319 -8.68 0.96 8.29
C ALA A 319 -9.84 -0.02 8.03
N PRO A 320 -10.79 0.31 7.13
CA PRO A 320 -11.97 -0.52 6.90
C PRO A 320 -11.76 -1.65 5.90
N SER A 321 -10.51 -1.97 5.60
CA SER A 321 -10.14 -2.83 4.48
C SER A 321 -10.79 -4.22 4.55
N THR A 322 -11.27 -4.73 3.44
CA THR A 322 -11.71 -6.13 3.34
C THR A 322 -10.57 -7.08 3.02
N TYR A 323 -9.44 -6.55 2.53
CA TYR A 323 -8.23 -7.30 2.24
C TYR A 323 -6.99 -6.41 2.35
N GLU A 324 -5.91 -6.96 2.88
CA GLU A 324 -4.56 -6.37 2.97
C GLU A 324 -3.54 -7.51 2.97
N GLY A 325 -2.31 -7.26 2.53
CA GLY A 325 -1.16 -8.14 2.81
C GLY A 325 -0.21 -7.61 3.90
N GLY A 326 -0.37 -6.34 4.26
CA GLY A 326 0.26 -5.63 5.37
C GLY A 326 -0.40 -4.26 5.53
N SER A 327 0.02 -3.43 6.49
CA SER A 327 -0.54 -2.07 6.60
C SER A 327 0.43 -1.08 7.22
N LEU A 328 1.19 -0.40 6.36
CA LEU A 328 1.95 0.77 6.79
C LEU A 328 1.05 1.86 7.39
N PRO A 329 -0.12 2.20 6.83
CA PRO A 329 -0.96 3.24 7.42
C PRO A 329 -1.41 2.98 8.86
N MET A 330 -1.67 1.71 9.21
CA MET A 330 -1.99 1.32 10.60
C MET A 330 -0.79 1.55 11.52
N LEU A 331 0.39 1.11 11.10
CA LEU A 331 1.63 1.26 11.88
C LEU A 331 2.00 2.75 12.04
N GLU A 332 1.81 3.54 11.00
CA GLU A 332 2.05 5.00 11.00
C GLU A 332 1.12 5.70 11.99
N ALA A 333 -0.19 5.38 11.95
CA ALA A 333 -1.15 5.91 12.91
C ALA A 333 -0.72 5.64 14.35
N VAL A 334 -0.38 4.39 14.66
CA VAL A 334 0.09 3.98 16.00
C VAL A 334 1.37 4.73 16.38
N ALA A 335 2.34 4.86 15.47
CA ALA A 335 3.60 5.55 15.75
C ALA A 335 3.44 7.05 16.00
N HIS A 336 2.38 7.66 15.45
CA HIS A 336 1.93 9.03 15.75
C HIS A 336 0.97 9.11 16.94
N GLN A 337 0.80 8.02 17.71
CA GLN A 337 -0.09 7.93 18.88
C GLN A 337 -1.57 8.15 18.54
N CYS A 338 -1.96 7.95 17.29
CA CYS A 338 -3.34 8.01 16.85
C CYS A 338 -4.06 6.68 17.17
N PRO A 339 -5.19 6.70 17.91
CA PRO A 339 -6.01 5.52 18.12
C PRO A 339 -6.43 4.86 16.80
N VAL A 340 -6.50 3.53 16.77
CA VAL A 340 -6.84 2.78 15.56
C VAL A 340 -8.12 2.00 15.75
N ALA A 341 -9.04 2.12 14.80
CA ALA A 341 -10.08 1.13 14.54
C ALA A 341 -9.83 0.45 13.19
N CYS A 342 -9.87 -0.87 13.14
CA CYS A 342 -9.61 -1.63 11.92
C CYS A 342 -10.57 -2.79 11.77
N SER A 343 -10.82 -3.18 10.52
CA SER A 343 -11.65 -4.35 10.25
C SER A 343 -11.02 -5.61 10.87
N ASP A 344 -11.86 -6.57 11.21
CA ASP A 344 -11.44 -7.83 11.79
C ASP A 344 -11.00 -8.82 10.71
N ILE A 345 -9.84 -8.57 10.11
CA ILE A 345 -9.19 -9.45 9.12
C ILE A 345 -7.86 -10.00 9.65
N SER A 346 -7.47 -11.18 9.15
CA SER A 346 -6.32 -11.92 9.66
C SER A 346 -5.01 -11.14 9.63
N VAL A 347 -4.78 -10.30 8.62
CA VAL A 347 -3.57 -9.47 8.51
C VAL A 347 -3.50 -8.39 9.60
N PHE A 348 -4.61 -7.74 9.94
CA PHE A 348 -4.62 -6.79 11.07
C PHE A 348 -4.43 -7.50 12.41
N ARG A 349 -4.95 -8.72 12.56
CA ARG A 349 -4.68 -9.55 13.76
C ARG A 349 -3.21 -9.93 13.87
N ASP A 350 -2.57 -10.33 12.78
CA ASP A 350 -1.14 -10.65 12.77
C ASP A 350 -0.29 -9.43 13.16
N ILE A 351 -0.58 -8.26 12.58
CA ILE A 351 0.11 -7.00 12.91
C ILE A 351 -0.11 -6.65 14.38
N ALA A 352 -1.35 -6.67 14.85
CA ALA A 352 -1.68 -6.37 16.25
C ALA A 352 -0.99 -7.34 17.21
N SER A 353 -0.93 -8.63 16.89
CA SER A 353 -0.24 -9.63 17.70
C SER A 353 1.26 -9.41 17.73
N TYR A 354 1.91 -9.17 16.57
CA TYR A 354 3.36 -9.03 16.49
C TYR A 354 3.86 -7.79 17.22
N PHE A 355 3.18 -6.65 17.04
CA PHE A 355 3.55 -5.39 17.69
C PHE A 355 2.86 -5.16 19.04
N GLN A 356 2.08 -6.14 19.52
CA GLN A 356 1.30 -6.08 20.77
C GLN A 356 0.45 -4.80 20.85
N LEU A 357 -0.39 -4.60 19.83
CA LEU A 357 -1.30 -3.47 19.69
C LEU A 357 -2.70 -3.85 20.15
N THR A 358 -3.46 -2.85 20.61
CA THR A 358 -4.84 -2.98 21.06
C THR A 358 -5.79 -2.14 20.20
N PRO A 359 -5.85 -2.33 18.86
CA PRO A 359 -6.79 -1.58 18.04
C PRO A 359 -8.23 -2.01 18.35
N ARG A 360 -9.20 -1.14 18.06
CA ARG A 360 -10.62 -1.50 18.08
C ARG A 360 -10.95 -2.29 16.81
N PHE A 361 -11.28 -3.56 16.96
CA PHE A 361 -11.71 -4.40 15.84
C PHE A 361 -13.20 -4.27 15.59
N PHE A 362 -13.61 -4.26 14.32
CA PHE A 362 -15.00 -4.35 13.91
C PHE A 362 -15.19 -5.34 12.77
N VAL A 363 -16.36 -5.96 12.68
CA VAL A 363 -16.65 -6.93 11.62
C VAL A 363 -16.54 -6.24 10.24
N PRO A 364 -15.74 -6.77 9.29
CA PRO A 364 -15.61 -6.19 7.95
C PRO A 364 -16.98 -6.00 7.31
N THR A 365 -17.14 -4.93 6.52
CA THR A 365 -18.40 -4.57 5.83
C THR A 365 -19.59 -4.19 6.72
N ASN A 366 -19.46 -4.24 8.05
CA ASN A 366 -20.51 -3.86 8.98
C ASN A 366 -20.36 -2.39 9.43
N ALA A 367 -21.18 -1.51 8.86
CA ALA A 367 -21.16 -0.08 9.14
C ALA A 367 -21.56 0.26 10.59
N ASP A 368 -22.47 -0.52 11.16
CA ASP A 368 -22.97 -0.32 12.52
C ASP A 368 -21.91 -0.66 13.57
N ALA A 369 -21.18 -1.75 13.33
CA ALA A 369 -20.04 -2.13 14.15
C ALA A 369 -18.93 -1.07 14.08
N LEU A 370 -18.62 -0.56 12.87
CA LEU A 370 -17.65 0.53 12.72
C LEU A 370 -18.10 1.81 13.44
N ALA A 371 -19.36 2.24 13.26
CA ALA A 371 -19.90 3.40 13.95
C ALA A 371 -19.80 3.25 15.48
N THR A 372 -20.12 2.06 16.00
CA THR A 372 -20.00 1.73 17.42
C THR A 372 -18.56 1.88 17.92
N GLU A 373 -17.57 1.36 17.20
CA GLU A 373 -16.17 1.48 17.64
C GLU A 373 -15.64 2.93 17.53
N ILE A 374 -16.07 3.71 16.53
CA ILE A 374 -15.74 5.14 16.46
C ILE A 374 -16.35 5.90 17.64
N ALA A 375 -17.63 5.66 17.95
CA ALA A 375 -18.31 6.26 19.11
C ALA A 375 -17.60 5.90 20.42
N ARG A 376 -17.18 4.65 20.60
CA ARG A 376 -16.40 4.24 21.78
C ARG A 376 -15.07 4.95 21.89
N ILE A 377 -14.36 5.21 20.79
CA ILE A 377 -13.10 5.97 20.83
C ILE A 377 -13.35 7.43 21.25
N LEU A 378 -14.46 8.03 20.80
CA LEU A 378 -14.87 9.38 21.21
C LEU A 378 -15.21 9.45 22.70
N GLU A 379 -16.00 8.49 23.19
CA GLU A 379 -16.49 8.45 24.58
C GLU A 379 -15.42 7.99 25.58
N GLN A 380 -14.58 7.04 25.16
CA GLN A 380 -13.56 6.40 25.97
C GLN A 380 -12.22 6.43 25.23
N PRO A 381 -11.56 7.62 25.16
CA PRO A 381 -10.28 7.73 24.49
C PRO A 381 -9.24 6.81 25.12
N ILE A 382 -8.44 6.16 24.26
CA ILE A 382 -7.29 5.37 24.69
C ILE A 382 -6.35 6.28 25.49
N SER A 383 -5.82 5.78 26.60
CA SER A 383 -4.96 6.59 27.46
C SER A 383 -3.69 7.03 26.71
N ARG A 384 -3.20 8.24 26.99
CA ARG A 384 -1.96 8.73 26.38
C ARG A 384 -0.76 7.83 26.67
N THR A 385 -0.74 7.17 27.83
CA THR A 385 0.30 6.21 28.20
C THR A 385 0.25 4.99 27.29
N GLU A 386 -0.93 4.40 27.11
CA GLU A 386 -1.12 3.23 26.24
C GLU A 386 -0.77 3.55 24.78
N CYS A 387 -1.20 4.70 24.24
CA CYS A 387 -0.81 5.13 22.90
C CYS A 387 0.72 5.28 22.76
N LYS A 388 1.40 5.82 23.78
CA LYS A 388 2.87 5.97 23.77
C LYS A 388 3.57 4.62 23.80
N GLU A 389 3.09 3.68 24.62
CA GLU A 389 3.65 2.33 24.69
C GLU A 389 3.51 1.60 23.35
N MET A 390 2.32 1.62 22.74
CA MET A 390 2.11 1.05 21.40
C MET A 390 3.02 1.71 20.36
N ALA A 391 3.14 3.05 20.37
CA ALA A 391 4.04 3.77 19.47
C ALA A 391 5.50 3.35 19.64
N GLN A 392 5.95 3.08 20.87
CA GLN A 392 7.29 2.56 21.15
C GLN A 392 7.48 1.15 20.60
N ARG A 393 6.52 0.24 20.81
CA ARG A 393 6.58 -1.15 20.32
C ARG A 393 6.72 -1.22 18.79
N VAL A 394 5.96 -0.40 18.06
CA VAL A 394 6.09 -0.37 16.58
C VAL A 394 7.47 0.17 16.15
N LYS A 395 8.00 1.18 16.86
CA LYS A 395 9.31 1.78 16.55
C LYS A 395 10.51 0.92 16.95
N GLN A 396 10.33 -0.08 17.81
CA GLN A 396 11.40 -1.01 18.21
C GLN A 396 11.88 -1.88 17.05
N ARG A 397 10.99 -2.20 16.10
CA ARG A 397 11.37 -2.94 14.90
C ARG A 397 12.02 -1.99 13.91
N THR A 398 13.29 -2.19 13.59
CA THR A 398 14.07 -1.28 12.75
C THR A 398 14.41 -1.90 11.38
N TRP A 399 14.80 -1.03 10.44
CA TRP A 399 15.33 -1.47 9.15
C TRP A 399 16.65 -2.25 9.25
N ARG A 400 17.41 -2.09 10.34
CA ARG A 400 18.58 -2.93 10.61
C ARG A 400 18.15 -4.37 10.84
N ASP A 401 17.19 -4.61 11.73
CA ASP A 401 16.75 -5.96 12.08
C ASP A 401 16.13 -6.64 10.84
N ALA A 402 15.35 -5.89 10.04
CA ALA A 402 14.76 -6.43 8.82
C ALA A 402 15.84 -6.75 7.81
N ALA A 403 16.74 -5.81 7.53
CA ALA A 403 17.81 -6.03 6.58
C ALA A 403 18.72 -7.20 6.96
N GLN A 404 18.93 -7.48 8.25
CA GLN A 404 19.64 -8.68 8.69
C GLN A 404 18.89 -9.96 8.30
N GLU A 405 17.57 -10.02 8.52
CA GLU A 405 16.74 -11.15 8.09
C GLU A 405 16.73 -11.29 6.56
N TYR A 406 16.60 -10.19 5.81
CA TYR A 406 16.69 -10.19 4.35
C TYR A 406 18.07 -10.67 3.89
N LEU A 407 19.16 -10.19 4.47
CA LEU A 407 20.51 -10.65 4.14
C LEU A 407 20.70 -12.14 4.44
N GLY A 408 20.15 -12.65 5.55
CA GLY A 408 20.15 -14.08 5.84
C GLY A 408 19.52 -14.90 4.72
N VAL A 409 18.34 -14.49 4.25
CA VAL A 409 17.66 -15.13 3.11
C VAL A 409 18.48 -14.98 1.83
N LEU A 410 19.06 -13.80 1.56
CA LEU A 410 19.84 -13.57 0.36
C LEU A 410 21.14 -14.38 0.37
N TYR A 411 21.82 -14.54 1.50
CA TYR A 411 23.01 -15.39 1.62
C TYR A 411 22.68 -16.89 1.51
N GLU A 412 21.52 -17.33 1.99
CA GLU A 412 21.07 -18.73 1.85
C GLU A 412 20.93 -19.15 0.37
N ILE A 413 20.58 -18.20 -0.51
CA ILE A 413 20.34 -18.45 -1.92
C ILE A 413 21.50 -18.04 -2.85
N ALA A 414 22.56 -17.44 -2.27
CA ALA A 414 23.80 -17.08 -2.95
C ALA A 414 24.58 -18.34 -3.32
#